data_AF-A0A2D9F1Q2-F1
#
_entry.id   AF-A0A2D9F1Q2-F1
#
_cell.length_a   1.000
_cell.length_b   1.000
_cell.length_c   1.000
_cell.angle_alpha   90.00
_cell.angle_beta   90.00
_cell.angle_gamma   90.00
#
_symmetry.space_group_name_H-M   'P 1'
#
loop_
_entity.id
_entity.type
_entity.pdbx_description
1 polymer ?
#
loop_
_entity_poly.entity_id
_entity_poly.type
_entity_poly.pdbx_seq_one_letter_code
_entity_poly.pdbx_strand_id
1 'polypeptide(L)'
;MSKPKKRNSGDDLRRLIQERMESCQTAEALNDRVILPFVQALEAVCGARGYVLNIYGEQSNLVFTGDEDASEEIYALIESFLDSQAETAADDA
;
A
#
# COMPACT_ATOMS: atom_id res chain seq x y z
N MET A 1 -6.80 -40.66 -3.86
CA MET A 1 -5.93 -39.91 -2.93
C MET A 1 -5.88 -38.46 -3.37
N SER A 2 -6.56 -37.54 -2.67
CA SER A 2 -6.57 -36.13 -3.04
C SER A 2 -5.24 -35.48 -2.66
N LYS A 3 -4.57 -34.83 -3.62
CA LYS A 3 -3.33 -34.08 -3.38
C LYS A 3 -3.62 -32.91 -2.43
N PRO A 4 -2.74 -32.63 -1.44
CA PRO A 4 -2.94 -31.50 -0.55
C PRO A 4 -2.91 -30.20 -1.35
N LYS A 5 -3.96 -29.38 -1.21
CA LYS A 5 -4.07 -28.06 -1.82
C LYS A 5 -2.91 -27.21 -1.29
N LYS A 6 -2.00 -26.80 -2.18
CA LYS A 6 -0.85 -25.93 -1.84
C LYS A 6 -1.42 -24.68 -1.17
N ARG A 7 -1.23 -24.52 0.14
CA ARG A 7 -1.67 -23.35 0.89
C ARG A 7 -0.82 -22.18 0.40
N ASN A 8 -1.45 -21.18 -0.21
CA ASN A 8 -0.75 -20.04 -0.76
C ASN A 8 -0.33 -19.15 0.43
N SER A 9 0.97 -19.01 0.67
CA SER A 9 1.50 -18.31 1.86
C SER A 9 1.02 -16.85 1.96
N GLY A 10 0.76 -16.21 0.82
CA GLY A 10 0.18 -14.86 0.77
C GLY A 10 -1.25 -14.79 1.33
N ASP A 11 -2.07 -15.83 1.12
CA ASP A 11 -3.44 -15.87 1.66
C ASP A 11 -3.44 -16.07 3.19
N ASP A 12 -2.42 -16.74 3.74
CA ASP A 12 -2.27 -16.90 5.18
C ASP A 12 -1.89 -15.59 5.87
N LEU A 13 -0.99 -14.81 5.27
CA LEU A 13 -0.60 -13.49 5.82
C LEU A 13 -1.75 -12.50 5.76
N ARG A 14 -2.48 -12.43 4.64
CA ARG A 14 -3.66 -11.55 4.51
C ARG A 14 -4.67 -11.85 5.61
N ARG A 15 -4.99 -13.14 5.81
CA ARG A 15 -5.94 -13.57 6.84
C ARG A 15 -5.44 -13.22 8.24
N LEU A 16 -4.17 -13.42 8.53
CA LEU A 16 -3.58 -13.06 9.83
C LEU A 16 -3.69 -11.55 10.10
N ILE A 17 -3.38 -10.70 9.12
CA ILE A 17 -3.49 -9.24 9.26
C ILE A 17 -4.95 -8.84 9.47
N GLN A 18 -5.88 -9.41 8.70
CA GLN A 18 -7.31 -9.15 8.84
C GLN A 18 -7.84 -9.55 10.23
N GLU A 19 -7.51 -10.76 10.70
CA GLU A 19 -7.90 -11.23 12.05
C GLU A 19 -7.38 -10.28 13.15
N ARG A 20 -6.18 -9.71 12.98
CA ARG A 20 -5.61 -8.72 13.92
C ARG A 20 -6.35 -7.40 13.88
N MET A 21 -6.69 -6.91 12.69
CA MET A 21 -7.47 -5.67 12.52
C MET A 21 -8.87 -5.82 13.15
N GLU A 22 -9.56 -6.92 12.88
CA GLU A 22 -10.90 -7.20 13.41
C GLU A 22 -10.91 -7.37 14.94
N SER A 23 -9.78 -7.78 15.54
CA SER A 23 -9.66 -7.89 17.01
C SER A 23 -9.54 -6.53 17.74
N CYS A 24 -9.35 -5.43 17.01
CA CYS A 24 -9.23 -4.10 17.60
C CYS A 24 -10.62 -3.48 17.83
N GLN A 25 -10.94 -3.21 19.10
CA GLN A 25 -12.26 -2.71 19.49
C GLN A 25 -12.48 -1.22 19.19
N THR A 26 -11.41 -0.46 18.95
CA THR A 26 -11.47 0.97 18.65
C THR A 26 -10.52 1.32 17.51
N ALA A 27 -10.76 2.49 16.88
CA ALA A 27 -9.92 3.01 15.81
C ALA A 27 -8.49 3.33 16.30
N GLU A 28 -8.35 3.84 17.54
CA GLU A 28 -7.05 4.07 18.16
C GLU A 28 -6.28 2.77 18.34
N ALA A 29 -6.96 1.72 18.84
CA ALA A 29 -6.32 0.41 18.99
C ALA A 29 -5.92 -0.20 17.65
N LEU A 30 -6.71 -0.01 16.60
CA LEU A 30 -6.39 -0.45 15.24
C LEU A 30 -5.17 0.29 14.68
N ASN A 31 -5.12 1.61 14.85
CA ASN A 31 -4.00 2.45 14.43
C ASN A 31 -2.70 2.08 15.15
N ASP A 32 -2.73 2.04 16.48
CA ASP A 32 -1.53 1.84 17.32
C ASP A 32 -0.97 0.42 17.22
N ARG A 33 -1.84 -0.59 17.06
CA ARG A 33 -1.44 -2.00 17.16
C ARG A 33 -1.23 -2.69 15.81
N VAL A 34 -1.80 -2.16 14.74
CA VAL A 34 -1.76 -2.82 13.43
C VAL A 34 -1.31 -1.88 12.32
N ILE A 35 -2.00 -0.77 12.08
CA ILE A 35 -1.73 0.09 10.92
C ILE A 35 -0.35 0.74 11.03
N LEU A 36 -0.07 1.45 12.11
CA LEU A 36 1.22 2.15 12.28
C LEU A 36 2.40 1.17 12.30
N PRO A 37 2.36 0.04 13.05
CA PRO A 37 3.44 -0.94 13.02
C PRO A 37 3.64 -1.60 11.64
N PHE A 38 2.55 -1.84 10.90
CA PHE A 38 2.63 -2.43 9.56
C PHE A 38 3.31 -1.47 8.58
N VAL A 39 2.91 -0.19 8.58
CA VAL A 39 3.51 0.85 7.73
C VAL A 39 4.99 1.03 8.09
N GLN A 40 5.35 1.12 9.37
CA GLN A 40 6.75 1.23 9.79
C GLN A 40 7.59 0.02 9.36
N ALA A 41 7.04 -1.20 9.46
CA ALA A 41 7.73 -2.39 8.99
C ALA A 41 7.90 -2.38 7.46
N LEU A 42 6.89 -1.89 6.73
CA LEU A 42 6.96 -1.74 5.29
C LEU A 42 8.02 -0.70 4.89
N GLU A 43 8.02 0.48 5.52
CA GLU A 43 9.02 1.53 5.32
C GLU A 43 10.45 1.02 5.59
N ALA A 44 10.66 0.30 6.70
CA ALA A 44 11.98 -0.23 7.03
C ALA A 44 12.50 -1.23 5.98
N VAL A 45 11.64 -2.14 5.51
CA VAL A 45 12.01 -3.12 4.47
C VAL A 45 12.21 -2.44 3.12
N CYS A 46 11.33 -1.51 2.75
CA CYS A 46 11.42 -0.75 1.51
C CYS A 46 12.70 0.09 1.49
N GLY A 47 12.96 0.88 2.53
CA GLY A 47 14.17 1.68 2.65
C GLY A 47 15.45 0.84 2.59
N ALA A 48 15.48 -0.31 3.26
CA ALA A 48 16.63 -1.22 3.21
C ALA A 48 16.87 -1.83 1.81
N ARG A 49 15.88 -1.78 0.91
CA ARG A 49 15.93 -2.34 -0.45
C ARG A 49 15.94 -1.28 -1.56
N GLY A 50 15.93 0.00 -1.19
CA GLY A 50 15.83 1.11 -2.16
C GLY A 50 14.45 1.22 -2.82
N TYR A 51 13.38 0.74 -2.16
CA TYR A 51 12.01 0.92 -2.65
C TYR A 51 11.46 2.24 -2.13
N VAL A 52 10.75 2.98 -2.98
CA VAL A 52 10.05 4.20 -2.62
C VAL A 52 8.57 3.88 -2.38
N LEU A 53 8.05 4.23 -1.20
CA LEU A 53 6.63 4.09 -0.86
C LEU A 53 5.95 5.44 -1.07
N ASN A 54 4.99 5.51 -1.99
CA ASN A 54 4.19 6.71 -2.24
C ASN A 54 2.75 6.55 -1.74
N ILE A 55 2.28 7.54 -0.99
CA ILE A 55 0.89 7.67 -0.55
C ILE A 55 0.38 9.01 -1.12
N TYR A 56 -0.63 8.97 -1.99
CA TYR A 56 -1.18 10.16 -2.62
C TYR A 56 -2.71 10.16 -2.51
N GLY A 57 -3.26 11.14 -1.79
CA GLY A 57 -4.70 11.22 -1.51
C GLY A 57 -5.22 10.08 -0.63
N GLU A 58 -6.40 9.54 -0.94
CA GLU A 58 -7.02 8.39 -0.24
C GLU A 58 -6.59 7.02 -0.79
N GLN A 59 -5.73 6.99 -1.81
CA GLN A 59 -5.29 5.77 -2.48
C GLN A 59 -3.77 5.58 -2.35
N SER A 60 -3.34 4.33 -2.32
CA SER A 60 -1.92 3.97 -2.21
C SER A 60 -1.45 3.19 -3.44
N ASN A 61 -0.36 3.64 -4.07
CA ASN A 61 0.32 2.93 -5.15
C ASN A 61 1.74 2.56 -4.70
N LEU A 62 2.13 1.29 -4.87
CA LEU A 62 3.50 0.84 -4.62
C LEU A 62 4.22 0.68 -5.96
N VAL A 63 5.26 1.48 -6.20
CA VAL A 63 6.05 1.44 -7.44
C VAL A 63 7.51 1.09 -7.14
N PHE A 64 8.13 0.27 -8.00
CA PHE A 64 9.52 -0.13 -7.90
C PHE A 64 10.26 0.12 -9.21
N THR A 65 11.29 0.97 -9.19
CA THR A 65 12.12 1.31 -10.35
C THR A 65 13.58 0.91 -10.18
N GLY A 66 14.07 0.83 -8.93
CA GLY A 66 15.49 0.62 -8.62
C GLY A 66 16.39 1.80 -8.97
N ASP A 67 15.81 2.92 -9.41
CA ASP A 67 16.46 4.15 -9.86
C ASP A 67 15.69 5.36 -9.29
N GLU A 68 16.41 6.26 -8.62
CA GLU A 68 15.86 7.43 -7.91
C GLU A 68 15.30 8.45 -8.91
N ASP A 69 16.00 8.70 -10.02
CA ASP A 69 15.57 9.64 -11.06
C ASP A 69 14.27 9.16 -11.72
N ALA A 70 14.18 7.85 -11.98
CA ALA A 70 12.96 7.23 -12.49
C ALA A 70 11.80 7.27 -11.47
N SER A 71 12.09 7.32 -10.17
CA SER A 71 11.06 7.41 -9.13
C SER A 71 10.39 8.78 -9.14
N GLU A 72 11.17 9.86 -9.32
CA GLU A 72 10.67 11.23 -9.41
C GLU A 72 9.86 11.45 -10.70
N GLU A 73 10.33 10.93 -11.83
CA GLU A 73 9.58 10.99 -13.09
C GLU A 73 8.23 10.27 -13.00
N ILE A 74 8.20 9.09 -12.37
CA ILE A 74 6.94 8.35 -12.17
C ILE A 74 6.01 9.09 -11.21
N TYR A 75 6.55 9.70 -10.15
CA TYR A 75 5.75 10.54 -9.26
C TYR A 75 5.07 11.68 -10.03
N ALA A 76 5.85 12.44 -10.80
CA ALA A 76 5.33 13.55 -11.60
C ALA A 76 4.30 13.09 -12.65
N LEU A 77 4.50 11.91 -13.25
CA LEU A 77 3.55 11.30 -14.18
C LEU A 77 2.23 10.94 -13.48
N ILE A 78 2.30 10.34 -12.30
CA ILE A 78 1.11 9.96 -11.52
C ILE A 78 0.36 11.22 -11.08
N GLU A 79 1.04 12.25 -10.59
CA GLU A 79 0.40 13.53 -10.25
C GLU A 79 -0.29 14.16 -11.45
N SER A 80 0.40 14.28 -12.58
CA SER A 80 -0.19 14.86 -13.80
C SER A 80 -1.43 14.10 -14.27
N PHE A 81 -1.43 12.77 -14.17
CA PHE A 81 -2.61 11.96 -14.50
C PHE A 81 -3.77 12.23 -13.54
N LEU A 82 -3.50 12.32 -12.23
CA LEU A 82 -4.54 12.55 -11.23
C LEU A 82 -5.14 13.95 -11.32
N ASP A 83 -4.33 14.97 -11.58
CA ASP A 83 -4.80 16.34 -11.84
C ASP A 83 -5.73 16.39 -13.06
N SER A 84 -5.37 15.71 -14.16
CA SER A 84 -6.21 15.65 -15.36
C SER A 84 -7.59 15.01 -15.12
N GLN A 85 -7.67 14.06 -14.18
CA GLN A 85 -8.93 13.43 -13.79
C GLN A 85 -9.78 14.33 -12.89
N ALA A 86 -9.15 15.12 -12.03
CA ALA A 86 -9.85 16.10 -11.18
C ALA A 86 -10.48 17.23 -12.02
N GLU A 87 -9.78 17.69 -13.06
CA GLU A 87 -10.31 18.68 -14.01
C GLU A 87 -11.50 18.12 -14.81
N THR A 88 -11.38 16.88 -15.29
CA THR A 88 -12.47 16.22 -16.04
C THR A 88 -13.72 16.02 -15.17
N ALA A 89 -13.54 15.65 -13.90
CA ALA A 89 -14.66 15.48 -12.96
C ALA A 89 -15.34 16.81 -12.55
N ALA A 90 -14.66 17.95 -12.70
CA ALA A 90 -15.20 19.28 -12.42
C ALA A 90 -15.98 19.88 -13.60
N ASP A 91 -15.65 19.51 -14.84
CA ASP A 91 -16.37 19.95 -16.05
C ASP A 91 -17.70 19.18 -16.28
N ASP A 92 -17.83 17.98 -15.71
CA ASP A 92 -19.04 17.13 -15.81
C ASP A 92 -20.06 17.33 -14.66
N ALA A 93 -19.79 18.24 -13.70
CA ALA A 93 -20.61 18.51 -12.50
C ALA A 93 -21.39 19.83 -12.57
#